data_AF-A0A949U4K1-F1
#
_entry.id   AF-A0A949U4K1-F1
#
_cell.length_a   1.000
_cell.length_b   1.000
_cell.length_c   1.000
_cell.angle_alpha   90.00
_cell.angle_beta   90.00
_cell.angle_gamma   90.00
#
_symmetry.space_group_name_H-M   'P 1'
#
loop_
_entity.id
_entity.type
_entity.pdbx_description
1 polymer ?
#
loop_
_entity_poly.entity_id
_entity_poly.type
_entity_poly.pdbx_seq_one_letter_code
_entity_poly.pdbx_strand_id
1 'polypeptide(L)'
;MIKAMYYADLHVFCTPDVLRAASKLAPSRIAGLVSLHTEAVSLSCEPDNMLLNEAGGRPGTLYRVVVHAAEPLRTEQVMSCFAEDTLWYGSSGTGEIDPGVSAACAWR
;
A
#
# COMPACT_ATOMS: atom_id res chain seq x y z
N MET A 1 -12.27 5.09 26.76
CA MET A 1 -12.72 4.93 25.36
C MET A 1 -11.52 4.50 24.55
N ILE A 2 -11.55 3.32 23.92
CA ILE A 2 -10.51 2.90 22.98
C ILE A 2 -10.71 3.76 21.73
N LYS A 3 -9.71 4.57 21.37
CA LYS A 3 -9.78 5.39 20.15
C LYS A 3 -9.74 4.42 18.97
N ALA A 4 -10.73 4.49 18.07
CA ALA A 4 -10.75 3.65 16.88
C ALA A 4 -9.51 3.98 16.01
N MET A 5 -8.80 2.94 15.55
CA MET A 5 -7.77 3.07 14.53
C MET A 5 -8.37 2.67 13.17
N TYR A 6 -7.78 3.18 12.10
CA TYR A 6 -8.16 2.91 10.73
C TYR A 6 -6.93 2.50 9.96
N TYR A 7 -7.13 1.66 8.95
CA TYR A 7 -6.05 1.19 8.10
C TYR A 7 -6.41 1.28 6.62
N ALA A 8 -5.38 1.26 5.78
CA ALA A 8 -5.48 0.90 4.37
C ALA A 8 -4.39 -0.11 4.03
N ASP A 9 -4.74 -1.17 3.31
CA ASP A 9 -3.81 -2.18 2.82
C ASP A 9 -3.94 -2.26 1.31
N LEU A 10 -2.90 -1.80 0.61
CA LEU A 10 -2.90 -1.60 -0.84
C LEU A 10 -1.71 -2.33 -1.46
N HIS A 11 -1.96 -2.95 -2.60
CA HIS A 11 -0.92 -3.38 -3.51
C HIS A 11 -0.81 -2.34 -4.62
N VAL A 12 0.39 -1.81 -4.83
CA VAL A 12 0.66 -0.67 -5.70
C VAL A 12 1.82 -1.01 -6.62
N PHE A 13 1.59 -0.97 -7.93
CA PHE A 13 2.66 -1.15 -8.91
C PHE A 13 3.20 0.21 -9.33
N CYS A 14 4.43 0.51 -8.91
CA CYS A 14 5.06 1.80 -9.19
C CYS A 14 6.59 1.70 -9.20
N THR A 15 7.27 2.76 -9.62
CA THR A 15 8.73 2.83 -9.50
C THR A 15 9.14 3.23 -8.07
N PRO A 16 10.38 2.93 -7.65
CA PRO A 16 10.88 3.36 -6.33
C PRO A 16 10.79 4.87 -6.10
N ASP A 17 10.91 5.68 -7.15
CA ASP A 17 10.81 7.14 -7.05
C ASP A 17 9.38 7.61 -6.82
N VAL A 18 8.40 6.99 -7.47
CA VAL A 18 6.97 7.25 -7.23
C VAL A 18 6.60 6.88 -5.80
N LEU A 19 7.03 5.71 -5.32
CA LEU A 19 6.81 5.30 -3.93
C LEU A 19 7.41 6.29 -2.93
N ARG A 20 8.64 6.75 -3.19
CA ARG A 20 9.34 7.72 -2.35
C ARG A 20 8.63 9.07 -2.34
N ALA A 21 8.13 9.53 -3.49
CA ALA A 21 7.36 10.76 -3.58
C ALA A 21 6.05 10.66 -2.79
N ALA A 22 5.30 9.57 -2.96
CA ALA A 22 4.07 9.32 -2.22
C ALA A 22 4.30 9.27 -0.70
N SER A 23 5.36 8.59 -0.27
CA SER A 23 5.73 8.49 1.15
C SER A 23 6.05 9.85 1.78
N LYS A 24 6.63 10.78 1.01
CA LYS A 24 6.89 12.15 1.47
C LYS A 24 5.63 13.00 1.54
N LEU A 25 4.64 12.73 0.69
CA LEU A 25 3.36 13.46 0.67
C LEU A 25 2.40 12.99 1.77
N ALA A 26 2.43 11.70 2.11
CA ALA A 26 1.52 11.05 3.06
C ALA A 26 1.31 11.83 4.38
N PRO A 27 2.35 12.32 5.10
CA PRO A 27 2.16 13.06 6.35
C PRO A 27 1.35 14.35 6.23
N SER A 28 1.32 14.96 5.03
CA SER A 28 0.57 16.20 4.76
C SER A 28 -0.80 15.96 4.14
N ARG A 29 -1.04 14.76 3.59
CA ARG A 29 -2.27 14.41 2.85
C ARG A 29 -3.20 13.50 3.66
N ILE A 30 -2.66 12.77 4.62
CA ILE A 30 -3.39 11.80 5.44
C ILE A 30 -3.55 12.37 6.85
N ALA A 31 -4.76 12.82 7.16
CA ALA A 31 -5.11 13.30 8.49
C ALA A 31 -4.96 12.17 9.52
N GLY A 32 -4.36 12.49 10.66
CA GLY A 32 -4.15 11.52 11.74
C GLY A 32 -3.21 10.36 11.38
N LEU A 33 -2.32 10.50 10.38
CA LEU A 33 -1.35 9.46 10.02
C LEU A 33 -0.56 9.01 11.26
N VAL A 34 -0.60 7.70 11.54
CA VAL A 34 0.12 7.05 12.63
C VAL A 34 1.35 6.34 12.09
N SER A 35 1.19 5.56 11.03
CA SER A 35 2.29 4.85 10.40
C SER A 35 2.03 4.62 8.91
N LEU A 36 3.12 4.52 8.16
CA LEU A 36 3.17 4.11 6.76
C LEU A 36 4.24 3.04 6.64
N HIS A 37 3.86 1.87 6.18
CA HIS A 37 4.75 0.75 5.91
C HIS A 37 4.69 0.40 4.43
N THR A 38 5.86 0.15 3.83
CA THR A 38 5.98 -0.20 2.42
C THR A 38 6.97 -1.35 2.27
N GLU A 39 6.54 -2.42 1.62
CA GLU A 39 7.36 -3.61 1.37
C GLU A 39 7.31 -3.98 -0.11
N ALA A 40 8.45 -4.32 -0.71
CA ALA A 40 8.47 -4.86 -2.07
C ALA A 40 7.96 -6.30 -2.04
N VAL A 41 6.92 -6.59 -2.83
CA VAL A 41 6.33 -7.92 -2.92
C VAL A 41 7.18 -8.78 -3.85
N SER A 42 7.76 -9.85 -3.32
CA SER A 42 8.43 -10.86 -4.13
C SER A 42 7.40 -11.79 -4.76
N LEU A 43 7.29 -11.76 -6.08
CA LEU A 43 6.41 -12.63 -6.87
C LEU A 43 7.10 -13.93 -7.27
N SER A 44 8.19 -14.30 -6.60
CA SER A 44 8.93 -15.54 -6.82
C SER A 44 8.08 -16.81 -6.60
N CYS A 45 7.00 -16.69 -5.83
CA CYS A 45 6.16 -17.81 -5.40
C CYS A 45 4.87 -17.89 -6.19
N GLU A 46 4.32 -16.74 -6.57
CA GLU A 46 3.08 -16.59 -7.33
C GLU A 46 3.32 -15.47 -8.37
N PRO A 47 3.78 -15.82 -9.58
CA PRO A 47 4.15 -14.83 -10.60
C PRO A 47 2.95 -14.14 -11.24
N ASP A 48 1.73 -14.65 -11.03
CA ASP A 48 0.51 -14.11 -11.61
C ASP A 48 -0.10 -13.04 -10.69
N ASN A 49 0.35 -11.80 -10.85
CA ASN A 49 -0.28 -10.65 -10.24
C ASN A 49 -1.02 -9.85 -11.31
N MET A 50 -2.31 -9.56 -11.09
CA MET A 50 -3.15 -8.81 -12.01
C MET A 50 -2.52 -7.46 -12.42
N LEU A 51 -1.83 -6.77 -11.50
CA LEU A 51 -1.18 -5.49 -11.81
C LEU A 51 0.04 -5.64 -12.70
N LEU A 52 0.78 -6.75 -12.64
CA LEU A 52 1.88 -7.01 -13.58
C LEU A 52 1.34 -7.25 -14.99
N ASN A 53 0.25 -7.99 -15.11
CA ASN A 53 -0.40 -8.24 -16.39
C ASN A 53 -0.93 -6.93 -16.99
N GLU A 54 -1.59 -6.10 -16.19
CA GLU A 54 -2.10 -4.79 -16.61
C GLU A 54 -0.99 -3.78 -16.92
N ALA A 55 0.13 -3.84 -16.20
CA ALA A 55 1.29 -3.01 -16.48
C ALA A 55 1.86 -3.22 -17.89
N GLY A 56 1.61 -4.38 -18.52
CA GLY A 56 1.94 -4.60 -19.93
C GLY A 56 3.43 -4.37 -20.27
N GLY A 57 4.33 -4.68 -19.33
CA GLY A 57 5.78 -4.46 -19.48
C GLY A 57 6.28 -3.07 -19.09
N ARG A 58 5.44 -2.19 -18.52
CA ARG A 58 5.90 -0.93 -17.90
C ARG A 58 6.90 -1.24 -16.78
N PRO A 59 7.97 -0.43 -16.63
CA PRO A 59 8.91 -0.60 -15.53
C PRO A 59 8.24 -0.26 -14.20
N GLY A 60 8.41 -1.14 -13.21
CA GLY A 60 7.86 -0.93 -11.87
C GLY A 60 8.11 -2.13 -10.97
N THR A 61 7.80 -1.95 -9.70
CA THR A 61 7.84 -2.98 -8.67
C THR A 61 6.50 -2.98 -7.97
N LEU A 62 6.00 -4.17 -7.64
CA LEU A 62 4.82 -4.31 -6.82
C LEU A 62 5.19 -4.07 -5.35
N TYR A 63 4.54 -3.11 -4.72
CA TYR A 63 4.70 -2.82 -3.30
C TYR A 63 3.41 -3.10 -2.56
N ARG A 64 3.51 -3.66 -1.35
CA ARG A 64 2.44 -3.61 -0.37
C ARG A 64 2.60 -2.35 0.46
N VAL A 65 1.55 -1.55 0.55
CA VAL A 65 1.49 -0.27 1.25
C VAL A 65 0.44 -0.37 2.33
N VAL A 66 0.88 -0.37 3.58
CA VAL A 66 0.01 -0.40 4.76
C VAL A 66 0.06 0.95 5.45
N VAL A 67 -1.09 1.59 5.62
CA VAL A 67 -1.24 2.88 6.31
C VAL A 67 -2.09 2.66 7.55
N HIS A 68 -1.68 3.25 8.67
CA HIS A 68 -2.54 3.41 9.84
C HIS A 68 -2.81 4.89 10.12
N ALA A 69 -4.04 5.19 10.50
CA ALA A 69 -4.47 6.53 10.87
C ALA A 69 -5.38 6.51 12.11
N ALA A 70 -5.30 7.57 12.91
CA ALA A 70 -6.18 7.81 14.05
C ALA A 70 -7.54 8.42 13.66
N GLU A 71 -7.75 8.64 12.36
CA GLU A 71 -8.96 9.19 11.75
C GLU A 71 -9.43 8.28 10.61
N PRO A 72 -10.74 8.32 10.25
CA PRO A 72 -11.28 7.56 9.14
C PRO A 72 -10.47 7.76 7.86
N LEU A 73 -9.93 6.65 7.36
CA LEU A 73 -9.13 6.62 6.15
C LEU A 73 -9.97 6.06 5.00
N ARG A 74 -10.00 6.78 3.88
CA ARG A 74 -10.50 6.26 2.60
C ARG A 74 -9.35 5.89 1.69
N THR A 75 -9.51 4.84 0.92
CA THR A 75 -8.49 4.38 -0.03
C THR A 75 -8.02 5.50 -0.98
N GLU A 76 -8.94 6.33 -1.47
CA GLU A 76 -8.63 7.42 -2.40
C GLU A 76 -7.72 8.49 -1.77
N GLN A 77 -7.78 8.68 -0.45
CA GLN A 77 -6.88 9.61 0.23
C GLN A 77 -5.43 9.11 0.19
N VAL A 78 -5.23 7.80 0.40
CA VAL A 78 -3.90 7.20 0.26
C VAL A 78 -3.43 7.30 -1.19
N MET A 79 -4.30 6.96 -2.15
CA MET A 79 -3.95 7.03 -3.57
C MET A 79 -3.73 8.45 -4.09
N SER A 80 -4.29 9.47 -3.45
CA SER A 80 -3.99 10.88 -3.76
C SER A 80 -2.53 11.28 -3.50
N CYS A 81 -1.75 10.43 -2.82
CA CYS A 81 -0.31 10.62 -2.64
C CYS A 81 0.50 10.09 -3.83
N PHE A 82 -0.09 9.23 -4.68
CA PHE A 82 0.57 8.63 -5.84
C PHE A 82 0.24 9.40 -7.13
N ALA A 83 0.95 9.08 -8.21
CA ALA A 83 0.62 9.59 -9.53
C ALA A 83 -0.73 9.01 -10.01
N GLU A 84 -1.51 9.78 -10.77
CA GLU A 84 -2.89 9.43 -11.17
C GLU A 84 -2.98 8.12 -11.97
N ASP A 85 -1.94 7.77 -12.71
CA ASP A 85 -1.84 6.57 -13.53
C ASP A 85 -1.23 5.36 -12.80
N THR A 86 -1.01 5.48 -11.48
CA THR A 86 -0.46 4.39 -10.67
C THR A 86 -1.48 3.25 -10.58
N LEU A 87 -1.06 2.04 -10.92
CA LEU A 87 -1.90 0.85 -10.83
C LEU A 87 -1.94 0.33 -9.39
N TRP A 88 -3.13 0.01 -8.87
CA TRP A 88 -3.30 -0.46 -7.51
C TRP A 88 -4.58 -1.29 -7.30
N TYR A 89 -4.59 -2.09 -6.24
CA TYR A 89 -5.81 -2.67 -5.66
C TYR A 89 -5.71 -2.75 -4.14
N GLY A 90 -6.84 -2.87 -3.46
CA GLY A 90 -6.92 -3.01 -2.01
C GLY A 90 -8.03 -2.16 -1.41
N SER A 91 -8.02 -2.02 -0.09
CA SER A 91 -9.11 -1.34 0.62
C SER A 91 -8.67 -0.70 1.93
N SER A 92 -9.48 0.23 2.40
CA SER A 92 -9.42 0.80 3.74
C SER A 92 -10.47 0.18 4.67
N GLY A 93 -10.16 0.12 5.95
CA GLY A 93 -11.03 -0.45 6.98
C GLY A 93 -10.81 0.14 8.36
N THR A 94 -11.57 -0.37 9.33
CA THR A 94 -11.43 -0.05 10.75
C THR A 94 -10.58 -1.11 11.46
N GLY A 95 -9.71 -0.68 12.37
CA GLY A 95 -8.81 -1.53 13.14
C GLY A 95 -7.34 -1.28 12.81
N GLU A 96 -6.51 -2.25 13.19
CA GLU A 96 -5.08 -2.32 12.89
C GLU A 96 -4.83 -3.61 12.11
N ILE A 97 -3.91 -3.55 11.15
CA ILE A 97 -3.41 -4.71 10.44
C ILE A 97 -1.90 -4.81 10.66
N ASP A 98 -1.41 -6.01 10.94
CA ASP A 98 0.03 -6.20 11.12
C ASP A 98 0.75 -6.02 9.76
N PRO A 99 1.66 -5.03 9.64
CA PRO A 99 2.48 -4.90 8.43
C PRO A 99 3.45 -6.09 8.26
N GLY A 100 3.76 -6.82 9.34
CA GLY A 100 4.83 -7.81 9.43
C GLY A 100 4.50 -9.24 8.98
N VAL A 101 3.29 -9.54 8.50
CA VAL A 101 3.04 -10.85 7.87
C VAL A 101 3.38 -10.75 6.39
N SER A 102 4.67 -10.88 6.11
CA SER A 102 5.11 -11.40 4.82
C SER A 102 4.44 -12.76 4.66
N ALA A 103 3.59 -12.94 3.66
CA ALA A 103 3.32 -14.27 3.11
C ALA A 103 4.59 -14.78 2.40
N ALA A 104 5.71 -14.83 3.13
CA ALA A 104 6.91 -15.53 2.73
C ALA A 104 6.65 -17.01 3.04
N CYS A 105 5.98 -17.70 2.12
CA CYS A 105 5.89 -19.16 2.08
C CYS A 105 5.80 -19.85 3.46
N ALA A 106 4.66 -19.75 4.14
CA ALA A 106 4.10 -20.98 4.68
C ALA A 106 3.69 -21.73 3.41
N TRP A 107 4.30 -22.81 2.94
CA TRP A 107 4.73 -24.04 3.60
C TRP A 107 6.05 -24.54 2.97
N ARG A 108 6.83 -25.32 3.74
CA ARG A 108 7.90 -26.20 3.20
C ARG A 108 7.29 -27.42 2.51
#